data_AF-A0A929XGG7-F1
#
_entry.id   AF-A0A929XGG7-F1
#
_cell.length_a   1.000
_cell.length_b   1.000
_cell.length_c   1.000
_cell.angle_alpha   90.00
_cell.angle_beta   90.00
_cell.angle_gamma   90.00
#
_symmetry.space_group_name_H-M   'P 1'
#
loop_
_entity.id
_entity.type
_entity.pdbx_description
1 polymer ?
#
loop_
_entity_poly.entity_id
_entity_poly.type
_entity_poly.pdbx_seq_one_letter_code
_entity_poly.pdbx_strand_id
1 'polypeptide(L)'
;MEEKLNRLYKECIKELNMVGIDILDEKYYGKIDVSIAKRNNKRYGCCRQEEPDNRYKVITKRGRRKIIRYERFNKHHIEISKWVLELEDNIIKNTIIHELIHCIPYCNNHGSEFKKYAKLINNIYGYDISRVGDKKKDYEKSNLEYSEGQKYNYKVVCKGCDQEFYRQRINKDFTKKYVCGKCKSKFEVVKII
;
A
#
# COMPACT_ATOMS: atom_id res chain seq x y z
N MET A 1 18.98 -1.80 8.31
CA MET A 1 17.65 -1.86 7.63
C MET A 1 17.75 -1.51 6.16
N GLU A 2 18.39 -0.39 5.78
CA GLU A 2 18.57 -0.02 4.37
C GLU A 2 19.37 -1.07 3.59
N GLU A 3 20.46 -1.58 4.16
CA GLU A 3 21.24 -2.69 3.56
C GLU A 3 20.38 -3.96 3.36
N LYS A 4 19.54 -4.31 4.35
CA LYS A 4 18.61 -5.45 4.25
C LYS A 4 17.62 -5.24 3.11
N LEU A 5 17.00 -4.06 3.01
CA LEU A 5 16.08 -3.72 1.94
C LEU A 5 16.79 -3.79 0.57
N ASN A 6 17.97 -3.21 0.43
CA ASN A 6 18.73 -3.21 -0.81
C ASN A 6 19.17 -4.62 -1.24
N ARG A 7 19.56 -5.47 -0.29
CA ARG A 7 19.88 -6.88 -0.55
C ARG A 7 18.66 -7.63 -1.08
N LEU A 8 17.54 -7.57 -0.36
CA LEU A 8 16.31 -8.27 -0.72
C LEU A 8 15.70 -7.75 -2.03
N TYR A 9 15.80 -6.44 -2.29
CA TYR A 9 15.40 -5.84 -3.56
C TYR A 9 16.19 -6.40 -4.74
N LYS A 10 17.53 -6.50 -4.62
CA LYS A 10 18.38 -7.10 -5.65
C LYS A 10 18.05 -8.58 -5.87
N GLU A 11 17.73 -9.33 -4.82
CA GLU A 11 17.25 -10.71 -4.96
C GLU A 11 15.93 -10.79 -5.73
N CYS A 12 14.95 -9.92 -5.41
CA CYS A 12 13.68 -9.87 -6.12
C CYS A 12 13.85 -9.54 -7.60
N ILE A 13 14.75 -8.60 -7.96
CA ILE A 13 15.06 -8.31 -9.36
C ILE A 13 15.61 -9.56 -10.07
N LYS A 14 16.54 -10.29 -9.42
CA LYS A 14 17.10 -11.51 -10.01
C LYS A 14 16.01 -12.57 -10.27
N GLU A 15 15.09 -12.73 -9.32
CA GLU A 15 13.94 -13.64 -9.47
C GLU A 15 13.03 -13.23 -10.62
N LEU A 16 12.71 -11.94 -10.75
CA LEU A 16 11.93 -11.43 -11.88
C LEU A 16 12.64 -11.65 -13.22
N ASN A 17 13.95 -11.40 -13.29
CA ASN A 17 14.74 -11.62 -14.49
C ASN A 17 14.75 -13.09 -14.92
N MET A 18 14.85 -14.02 -13.96
CA MET A 18 14.81 -15.46 -14.23
C MET A 18 13.48 -15.95 -14.83
N VAL A 19 12.38 -15.23 -14.58
CA VAL A 19 11.06 -15.51 -15.19
C VAL A 19 10.77 -14.66 -16.43
N GLY A 20 11.80 -13.98 -16.96
CA GLY A 20 11.72 -13.18 -18.18
C GLY A 20 11.14 -11.78 -17.99
N ILE A 21 11.11 -11.26 -16.75
CA ILE A 21 10.64 -9.91 -16.44
C ILE A 21 11.86 -9.05 -16.08
N ASP A 22 12.47 -8.43 -17.09
CA ASP A 22 13.60 -7.50 -16.88
C ASP A 22 13.11 -6.13 -16.40
N ILE A 23 12.68 -6.07 -15.13
CA ILE A 23 11.99 -4.92 -14.53
C ILE A 23 12.85 -3.64 -14.51
N LEU A 24 14.16 -3.75 -14.76
CA LEU A 24 15.09 -2.63 -14.84
C LEU A 24 15.25 -2.06 -16.26
N ASP A 25 14.59 -2.62 -17.27
CA ASP A 25 14.49 -1.99 -18.59
C ASP A 25 13.67 -0.69 -18.48
N GLU A 26 14.36 0.43 -18.22
CA GLU A 26 13.76 1.76 -18.06
C GLU A 26 12.95 2.18 -19.30
N LYS A 27 13.30 1.68 -20.49
CA LYS A 27 12.56 1.97 -21.72
C LYS A 27 11.19 1.31 -21.71
N TYR A 28 11.00 0.21 -20.99
CA TYR A 28 9.74 -0.50 -20.94
C TYR A 28 8.96 -0.25 -19.63
N TYR A 29 9.64 -0.35 -18.49
CA TYR A 29 9.04 -0.29 -17.14
C TYR A 29 9.22 1.06 -16.44
N GLY A 30 10.02 1.97 -17.02
CA GLY A 30 10.36 3.22 -16.36
C GLY A 30 11.41 3.05 -15.26
N LYS A 31 11.87 4.16 -14.70
CA LYS A 31 12.86 4.19 -13.63
C LYS A 31 12.22 3.79 -12.31
N ILE A 32 12.84 2.88 -11.57
CA ILE A 32 12.35 2.39 -10.27
C ILE A 32 13.38 2.71 -9.19
N ASP A 33 12.94 3.38 -8.13
CA ASP A 33 13.69 3.48 -6.87
C ASP A 33 12.92 2.87 -5.70
N VAL A 34 13.67 2.38 -4.72
CA VAL A 34 13.14 1.76 -3.51
C VAL A 34 13.73 2.45 -2.28
N SER A 35 12.89 2.72 -1.29
CA SER A 35 13.30 3.38 -0.05
C SER A 35 12.49 2.92 1.15
N ILE A 36 12.97 3.22 2.36
CA ILE A 36 12.21 3.01 3.60
C ILE A 36 11.24 4.17 3.77
N ALA A 37 9.98 3.88 4.07
CA ALA A 37 8.97 4.90 4.32
C ALA A 37 9.39 5.79 5.52
N LYS A 38 9.39 7.10 5.30
CA LYS A 38 9.80 8.09 6.31
C LYS A 38 8.83 8.20 7.50
N ARG A 39 7.60 7.74 7.34
CA ARG A 39 6.51 7.87 8.32
C ARG A 39 6.00 6.50 8.72
N ASN A 40 5.56 6.36 9.96
CA ASN A 40 4.84 5.17 10.41
C ASN A 40 3.56 5.00 9.58
N ASN A 41 3.51 3.92 8.82
CA ASN A 41 2.48 3.61 7.85
C ASN A 41 1.79 2.30 8.22
N LYS A 42 0.47 2.25 8.07
CA LYS A 42 -0.29 1.00 8.27
C LYS A 42 -0.09 0.01 7.13
N ARG A 43 0.22 0.46 5.92
CA ARG A 43 0.48 -0.39 4.74
C ARG A 43 1.84 -1.08 4.83
N TYR A 44 2.01 -2.20 4.13
CA TYR A 44 3.30 -2.90 4.06
C TYR A 44 4.28 -2.15 3.17
N GLY A 45 3.85 -1.84 1.94
CA GLY A 45 4.57 -1.01 1.00
C GLY A 45 3.63 -0.09 0.22
N CYS A 46 4.20 0.70 -0.68
CA CYS A 46 3.49 1.31 -1.78
C CYS A 46 4.40 1.64 -2.95
N CYS A 47 3.87 1.57 -4.16
CA CYS A 47 4.42 2.17 -5.35
C CYS A 47 3.69 3.48 -5.68
N ARG A 48 4.44 4.59 -5.77
CA ARG A 48 3.96 5.86 -6.32
C ARG A 48 4.48 5.99 -7.74
N GLN A 49 3.57 6.21 -8.68
CA GLN A 49 3.87 6.31 -10.11
C GLN A 49 3.81 7.76 -10.58
N GLU A 50 4.79 8.17 -11.37
CA GLU A 50 4.95 9.53 -11.91
C GLU A 50 5.29 9.50 -13.39
N GLU A 51 5.19 10.65 -14.06
CA GLU A 51 5.51 10.80 -15.49
C GLU A 51 4.71 9.80 -16.38
N PRO A 52 3.36 9.90 -16.38
CA PRO A 52 2.52 9.01 -17.18
C PRO A 52 2.84 9.10 -18.68
N ASP A 53 2.87 7.95 -19.35
CA ASP A 53 3.05 7.91 -20.80
C ASP A 53 1.71 8.19 -21.51
N ASN A 54 1.64 9.30 -22.25
CA ASN A 54 0.45 9.72 -22.98
C ASN A 54 -0.03 8.69 -24.01
N ARG A 55 0.83 7.81 -24.52
CA ARG A 55 0.46 6.73 -25.44
C ARG A 55 -0.41 5.66 -24.77
N TYR A 56 -0.30 5.53 -23.44
CA TYR A 56 -1.03 4.56 -22.62
C TYR A 56 -2.23 5.21 -21.89
N LYS A 57 -2.74 6.32 -22.43
CA LYS A 57 -3.88 7.04 -21.87
C LYS A 57 -5.18 6.29 -22.14
N VAL A 58 -5.92 6.00 -21.08
CA VAL A 58 -7.24 5.37 -21.12
C VAL A 58 -8.29 6.39 -20.69
N ILE A 59 -9.32 6.58 -21.53
CA ILE A 59 -10.44 7.49 -21.23
C ILE A 59 -11.71 6.65 -21.09
N THR A 60 -12.29 6.66 -19.89
CA THR A 60 -13.58 6.01 -19.61
C THR A 60 -14.64 7.05 -19.33
N LYS A 61 -15.89 6.79 -19.73
CA LYS A 61 -17.04 7.65 -19.42
C LYS A 61 -17.91 6.99 -18.36
N ARG A 62 -18.27 7.76 -17.33
CA ARG A 62 -19.28 7.37 -16.34
C ARG A 62 -20.37 8.45 -16.33
N GLY A 63 -21.43 8.21 -17.11
CA GLY A 63 -22.44 9.23 -17.42
C GLY A 63 -21.78 10.42 -18.13
N ARG A 64 -21.99 11.63 -17.59
CA ARG A 64 -21.39 12.87 -18.12
C ARG A 64 -19.91 13.07 -17.74
N ARG A 65 -19.37 12.30 -16.78
CA ARG A 65 -17.99 12.44 -16.31
C ARG A 65 -17.03 11.62 -17.16
N LYS A 66 -15.93 12.25 -17.61
CA LYS A 66 -14.79 11.56 -18.22
C LYS A 66 -13.75 11.28 -17.13
N ILE A 67 -13.29 10.04 -17.04
CA ILE A 67 -12.23 9.60 -16.14
C ILE A 67 -11.04 9.26 -17.02
N ILE A 68 -9.93 9.97 -16.81
CA ILE A 68 -8.67 9.75 -17.50
C ILE A 68 -7.77 8.94 -16.58
N ARG A 69 -7.16 7.89 -17.11
CA ARG A 69 -6.17 7.05 -16.45
C ARG A 69 -5.02 6.80 -17.41
N TYR A 70 -3.91 6.32 -16.87
CA TYR A 70 -2.72 5.96 -17.63
C TYR A 70 -2.31 4.57 -17.20
N GLU A 71 -1.98 3.72 -18.16
CA GLU A 71 -1.62 2.34 -17.86
C GLU A 71 -0.12 2.12 -17.70
N ARG A 72 0.69 3.10 -18.08
CA ARG A 72 2.15 3.09 -17.98
C ARG A 72 2.67 4.43 -17.48
N PHE A 73 3.74 4.36 -16.69
CA PHE A 73 4.45 5.47 -16.10
C PHE A 73 5.95 5.29 -16.38
N ASN A 74 6.70 6.38 -16.40
CA ASN A 74 8.14 6.33 -16.66
C ASN A 74 8.98 6.43 -15.38
N LYS A 75 8.33 6.59 -14.21
CA LYS A 75 9.00 6.73 -12.93
C LYS A 75 8.17 6.14 -11.80
N HIS A 76 8.82 5.37 -10.93
CA HIS A 76 8.21 4.63 -9.84
C HIS A 76 9.04 4.76 -8.56
N HIS A 77 8.35 5.13 -7.48
CA HIS A 77 8.90 5.26 -6.14
C HIS A 77 8.28 4.20 -5.24
N ILE A 78 9.02 3.16 -4.90
CA ILE A 78 8.61 2.14 -3.96
C ILE A 78 9.06 2.54 -2.56
N GLU A 79 8.11 2.58 -1.62
CA GLU A 79 8.39 2.75 -0.19
C GLU A 79 7.97 1.49 0.57
N ILE A 80 8.89 0.90 1.33
CA ILE A 80 8.59 -0.20 2.26
C ILE A 80 8.51 0.36 3.68
N SER A 81 7.44 0.02 4.40
CA SER A 81 7.26 0.44 5.79
C SER A 81 8.35 -0.13 6.69
N LYS A 82 8.88 0.69 7.59
CA LYS A 82 9.97 0.30 8.50
C LYS A 82 9.66 -0.99 9.29
N TRP A 83 8.45 -1.11 9.82
CA TRP A 83 8.02 -2.30 10.59
C TRP A 83 7.99 -3.59 9.77
N VAL A 84 7.84 -3.52 8.44
CA VAL A 84 7.89 -4.71 7.58
C VAL A 84 9.31 -5.26 7.54
N LEU A 85 10.34 -4.40 7.64
CA LEU A 85 11.74 -4.84 7.61
C LEU A 85 12.18 -5.60 8.86
N GLU A 86 11.37 -5.57 9.92
CA GLU A 86 11.54 -6.37 11.14
C GLU A 86 11.03 -7.81 10.95
N LEU A 87 10.20 -8.07 9.94
CA LEU A 87 9.68 -9.40 9.62
C LEU A 87 10.72 -10.28 8.92
N GLU A 88 10.36 -11.56 8.74
CA GLU A 88 11.15 -12.49 7.91
C GLU A 88 11.31 -12.01 6.47
N ASP A 89 12.45 -12.41 5.88
CA ASP A 89 12.86 -12.01 4.54
C ASP A 89 11.84 -12.40 3.45
N ASN A 90 11.18 -13.54 3.58
CA ASN A 90 10.11 -14.02 2.69
C ASN A 90 8.92 -13.03 2.62
N ILE A 91 8.48 -12.47 3.75
CA ILE A 91 7.37 -11.51 3.83
C ILE A 91 7.80 -10.16 3.23
N ILE A 92 9.04 -9.74 3.50
CA ILE A 92 9.60 -8.52 2.92
C ILE A 92 9.69 -8.66 1.40
N LYS A 93 10.24 -9.77 0.88
CA LYS A 93 10.33 -10.04 -0.56
C LYS A 93 8.95 -10.14 -1.21
N ASN A 94 7.98 -10.80 -0.57
CA ASN A 94 6.58 -10.83 -1.03
C ASN A 94 6.02 -9.41 -1.20
N THR A 95 6.32 -8.52 -0.25
CA THR A 95 5.92 -7.10 -0.33
C THR A 95 6.66 -6.38 -1.45
N ILE A 96 7.97 -6.54 -1.59
CA ILE A 96 8.77 -5.89 -2.63
C ILE A 96 8.27 -6.31 -4.02
N ILE A 97 8.04 -7.60 -4.25
CA ILE A 97 7.54 -8.10 -5.53
C ILE A 97 6.14 -7.57 -5.81
N HIS A 98 5.25 -7.51 -4.81
CA HIS A 98 3.93 -6.90 -4.97
C HIS A 98 4.04 -5.46 -5.53
N GLU A 99 4.92 -4.64 -4.95
CA GLU A 99 5.12 -3.27 -5.41
C GLU A 99 5.84 -3.19 -6.76
N LEU A 100 6.75 -4.11 -7.07
CA LEU A 100 7.39 -4.22 -8.39
C LEU A 100 6.41 -4.61 -9.49
N ILE A 101 5.43 -5.49 -9.21
CA ILE A 101 4.37 -5.80 -10.18
C ILE A 101 3.58 -4.53 -10.51
N HIS A 102 3.36 -3.64 -9.54
CA HIS A 102 2.72 -2.33 -9.82
C HIS A 102 3.55 -1.42 -10.73
N CYS A 103 4.83 -1.70 -11.00
CA CYS A 103 5.63 -1.00 -12.00
C CYS A 103 5.40 -1.52 -13.43
N ILE A 104 4.79 -2.70 -13.58
CA ILE A 104 4.50 -3.27 -14.89
C ILE A 104 3.30 -2.55 -15.53
N PRO A 105 3.34 -2.21 -16.84
CA PRO A 105 2.18 -1.65 -17.52
C PRO A 105 0.90 -2.45 -17.28
N TYR A 106 -0.24 -1.76 -17.16
CA TYR A 106 -1.57 -2.33 -16.88
C TYR A 106 -1.74 -2.98 -15.50
N CYS A 107 -0.72 -2.93 -14.63
CA CYS A 107 -0.77 -3.47 -13.28
C CYS A 107 -1.00 -2.40 -12.20
N ASN A 108 -1.50 -1.22 -12.57
CA ASN A 108 -1.73 -0.08 -11.64
C ASN A 108 -2.79 -0.38 -10.55
N ASN A 109 -3.52 -1.47 -10.72
CA ASN A 109 -4.46 -2.01 -9.74
C ASN A 109 -4.34 -3.54 -9.71
N HIS A 110 -5.01 -4.20 -8.77
CA HIS A 110 -5.04 -5.67 -8.64
C HIS A 110 -5.97 -6.35 -9.67
N GLY A 111 -5.96 -5.87 -10.92
CA GLY A 111 -6.75 -6.35 -12.06
C GLY A 111 -6.20 -7.64 -12.66
N SER A 112 -6.61 -7.96 -13.89
CA SER A 112 -6.24 -9.22 -14.57
C SER A 112 -4.74 -9.35 -14.79
N GLU A 113 -4.08 -8.31 -15.30
CA GLU A 113 -2.64 -8.34 -15.57
C GLU A 113 -1.82 -8.50 -14.28
N PHE A 114 -2.14 -7.73 -13.23
CA PHE A 114 -1.51 -7.90 -11.92
C PHE A 114 -1.65 -9.36 -11.43
N LYS A 115 -2.86 -9.92 -11.49
CA LYS A 115 -3.13 -11.29 -11.04
C LYS A 115 -2.37 -12.33 -11.85
N LYS A 116 -2.16 -12.09 -13.15
CA LYS A 116 -1.37 -12.97 -14.02
C LYS A 116 0.09 -13.03 -13.55
N TYR A 117 0.72 -11.88 -13.32
CA TYR A 117 2.10 -11.82 -12.81
C TYR A 117 2.21 -12.37 -11.39
N ALA A 118 1.28 -12.00 -10.50
CA ALA A 118 1.24 -12.53 -9.14
C ALA A 118 1.12 -14.07 -9.14
N LYS A 119 0.23 -14.63 -9.96
CA LYS A 119 0.09 -16.09 -10.09
C LYS A 119 1.35 -16.75 -10.63
N LEU A 120 1.98 -16.18 -11.65
CA LEU A 120 3.23 -16.69 -12.22
C LEU A 120 4.32 -16.76 -11.14
N ILE A 121 4.52 -15.67 -10.41
CA ILE A 121 5.59 -15.56 -9.41
C ILE A 121 5.29 -16.43 -8.17
N ASN A 122 4.05 -16.46 -7.71
CA ASN A 122 3.62 -17.35 -6.62
C ASN A 122 3.88 -18.82 -6.98
N ASN A 123 3.57 -19.24 -8.21
CA ASN A 123 3.76 -20.62 -8.64
C ASN A 123 5.23 -21.03 -8.73
N ILE A 124 6.11 -20.12 -9.13
CA ILE A 124 7.53 -20.43 -9.36
C ILE A 124 8.34 -20.38 -8.06
N TYR A 125 8.09 -19.38 -7.21
CA TYR A 125 8.92 -19.10 -6.03
C TYR A 125 8.22 -19.34 -4.69
N GLY A 126 6.94 -19.75 -4.71
CA GLY A 126 6.19 -20.04 -3.48
C GLY A 126 5.76 -18.79 -2.69
N TYR A 127 5.76 -17.62 -3.34
CA TYR A 127 5.19 -16.40 -2.75
C TYR A 127 3.67 -16.50 -2.56
N ASP A 128 3.13 -15.59 -1.76
CA ASP A 128 1.69 -15.41 -1.54
C ASP A 128 1.31 -13.96 -1.85
N ILE A 129 1.59 -13.54 -3.09
CA ILE A 129 1.27 -12.20 -3.58
C ILE A 129 -0.24 -12.12 -3.74
N SER A 130 -0.88 -11.41 -2.82
CA SER A 130 -2.32 -11.18 -2.80
C SER A 130 -2.62 -9.68 -2.66
N ARG A 131 -3.91 -9.33 -2.68
CA ARG A 131 -4.36 -7.93 -2.53
C ARG A 131 -4.26 -7.43 -1.09
N VAL A 132 -4.37 -8.32 -0.09
CA VAL A 132 -4.47 -7.97 1.33
C VAL A 132 -3.49 -8.81 2.13
N GLY A 133 -2.61 -8.15 2.89
CA GLY A 133 -1.74 -8.83 3.86
C GLY A 133 -2.47 -9.13 5.16
N ASP A 134 -2.02 -10.17 5.87
CA ASP A 134 -2.48 -10.51 7.22
C ASP A 134 -1.34 -10.25 8.21
N LYS A 135 -1.40 -9.09 8.85
CA LYS A 135 -0.35 -8.65 9.77
C LYS A 135 -0.16 -9.61 10.93
N LYS A 136 -1.25 -10.10 11.51
CA LYS A 136 -1.15 -10.96 12.67
C LYS A 136 -0.39 -12.24 12.29
N LYS A 137 -0.81 -12.86 11.20
CA LYS A 137 -0.16 -14.07 10.67
C LYS A 137 1.30 -13.84 10.27
N ASP A 138 1.62 -12.69 9.69
CA ASP A 138 2.99 -12.37 9.25
C ASP A 138 3.94 -12.07 10.43
N TYR A 139 3.43 -11.44 11.50
CA TYR A 139 4.16 -11.29 12.76
C TYR A 139 4.39 -12.64 13.44
N GLU A 140 3.35 -13.49 13.51
CA GLU A 140 3.44 -14.85 14.06
C GLU A 140 4.48 -15.70 13.31
N LYS A 141 4.45 -15.68 11.97
CA LYS A 141 5.48 -16.34 11.13
C LYS A 141 6.89 -15.83 11.42
N SER A 142 7.01 -14.57 11.80
CA SER A 142 8.29 -13.95 12.15
C SER A 142 8.71 -14.16 13.60
N ASN A 143 7.96 -14.96 14.37
CA ASN A 143 8.14 -15.15 15.81
C ASN A 143 8.12 -13.82 16.59
N LEU A 144 7.31 -12.86 16.13
CA LEU A 144 7.12 -11.56 16.76
C LEU A 144 5.72 -11.45 17.35
N GLU A 145 5.61 -10.79 18.51
CA GLU A 145 4.31 -10.48 19.07
C GLU A 145 3.59 -9.41 18.24
N TYR A 146 2.39 -9.75 17.78
CA TYR A 146 1.53 -8.79 17.13
C TYR A 146 0.72 -8.00 18.17
N SER A 147 1.01 -6.71 18.29
CA SER A 147 0.12 -5.78 18.98
C SER A 147 -0.47 -4.79 17.99
N GLU A 148 -1.79 -4.71 17.92
CA GLU A 148 -2.45 -3.66 17.15
C GLU A 148 -2.41 -2.37 17.97
N GLY A 149 -1.24 -1.74 18.04
CA GLY A 149 -0.98 -0.50 18.77
C GLY A 149 -1.69 0.70 18.13
N GLN A 150 -3.02 0.68 18.06
CA GLN A 150 -3.80 1.84 17.63
C GLN A 150 -3.78 2.89 18.75
N LYS A 151 -2.72 3.70 18.77
CA LYS A 151 -2.63 4.88 19.62
C LYS A 151 -3.66 5.92 19.13
N TYR A 152 -4.78 6.04 19.82
CA TYR A 152 -5.82 7.01 19.48
C TYR A 152 -5.55 8.34 20.18
N ASN A 153 -5.38 9.42 19.42
CA ASN A 153 -5.15 10.76 19.99
C ASN A 153 -6.44 11.44 20.45
N TYR A 154 -7.60 10.98 19.96
CA TYR A 154 -8.90 11.62 20.19
C TYR A 154 -9.98 10.58 20.51
N LYS A 155 -10.81 10.90 21.50
CA LYS A 155 -12.10 10.27 21.77
C LYS A 155 -13.20 11.21 21.27
N VAL A 156 -14.17 10.70 20.53
CA VAL A 156 -15.32 11.46 20.06
C VAL A 156 -16.56 10.91 20.73
N VAL A 157 -17.37 11.77 21.34
CA VAL A 157 -18.57 11.39 22.10
C VAL A 157 -19.78 12.17 21.57
N CYS A 158 -20.89 11.49 21.34
CA CYS A 158 -22.13 12.15 20.98
C CYS A 158 -22.78 12.81 22.21
N LYS A 159 -23.12 14.10 22.12
CA LYS A 159 -23.75 14.84 23.24
C LYS A 159 -25.21 14.48 23.51
N GLY A 160 -25.83 13.60 22.73
CA GLY A 160 -27.26 13.27 22.88
C GLY A 160 -27.58 11.79 23.03
N CYS A 161 -26.65 10.88 22.72
CA CYS A 161 -26.88 9.44 22.90
C CYS A 161 -25.63 8.69 23.39
N ASP A 162 -24.61 9.44 23.84
CA ASP A 162 -23.37 8.95 24.44
C ASP A 162 -22.55 7.97 23.60
N GLN A 163 -22.91 7.78 22.33
CA GLN A 163 -22.14 6.97 21.41
C GLN A 163 -20.71 7.51 21.29
N GLU A 164 -19.74 6.64 21.51
CA GLU A 164 -18.32 6.97 21.46
C GLU A 164 -17.55 6.20 20.38
N PHE A 165 -16.49 6.82 19.89
CA PHE A 165 -15.50 6.19 19.01
C PHE A 165 -14.17 6.93 19.08
N TYR A 166 -13.11 6.25 18.65
CA TYR A 166 -11.74 6.75 18.77
C TYR A 166 -11.13 7.08 17.41
N ARG A 167 -10.27 8.10 17.38
CA ARG A 167 -9.57 8.52 16.17
C ARG A 167 -8.11 8.86 16.46
N GLN A 168 -7.24 8.45 15.53
CA GLN A 168 -5.83 8.85 15.57
C GLN A 168 -5.65 10.32 15.11
N ARG A 169 -6.54 10.81 14.24
CA ARG A 169 -6.53 12.18 13.72
C ARG A 169 -7.94 12.70 13.62
N ILE A 170 -8.11 14.00 13.80
CA ILE A 170 -9.39 14.66 13.61
C ILE A 170 -9.21 15.98 12.85
N ASN A 171 -10.19 16.32 12.01
CA ASN A 171 -10.21 17.60 11.30
C ASN A 171 -10.63 18.71 12.28
N LYS A 172 -10.03 19.91 12.19
CA LYS A 172 -10.39 21.05 13.06
C LYS A 172 -11.89 21.38 13.03
N ASP A 173 -12.54 21.19 11.89
CA ASP A 173 -13.96 21.49 11.67
C ASP A 173 -14.85 20.24 11.78
N PHE A 174 -14.38 19.17 12.41
CA PHE A 174 -15.11 17.91 12.51
C PHE A 174 -16.51 18.09 13.11
N THR A 175 -16.63 18.77 14.25
CA THR A 175 -17.91 18.99 14.96
C THR A 175 -18.87 19.92 14.20
N LYS A 176 -18.34 20.74 13.29
CA LYS A 176 -19.14 21.58 12.39
C LYS A 176 -19.73 20.74 11.25
N LYS A 177 -18.93 19.87 10.65
CA LYS A 177 -19.27 19.09 9.44
C LYS A 177 -20.11 17.84 9.71
N TYR A 178 -19.97 17.24 10.89
CA TYR A 178 -20.58 15.95 11.20
C TYR A 178 -21.52 16.04 12.41
N VAL A 179 -22.55 15.20 12.38
CA VAL A 179 -23.50 14.98 13.47
C VAL A 179 -23.69 13.48 13.68
N CYS A 180 -24.22 13.09 14.83
CA CYS A 180 -24.51 11.70 15.12
C CYS A 180 -25.50 11.11 14.12
N GLY A 181 -25.16 9.97 13.51
CA GLY A 181 -26.06 9.28 12.59
C GLY A 181 -27.35 8.84 13.27
N LYS A 182 -27.26 8.41 14.55
CA LYS A 182 -28.33 7.85 15.36
C LYS A 182 -29.31 8.91 15.88
N CYS A 183 -28.82 9.97 16.54
CA CYS A 183 -29.68 10.97 17.20
C CYS A 183 -29.56 12.39 16.63
N LYS A 184 -28.73 12.61 15.60
CA LYS A 184 -28.48 13.91 14.96
C LYS A 184 -27.86 14.99 15.87
N SER A 185 -27.56 14.70 17.13
CA SER A 185 -26.85 15.61 18.03
C SER A 185 -25.39 15.83 17.61
N LYS A 186 -24.81 16.92 18.11
CA LYS A 186 -23.40 17.27 17.90
C LYS A 186 -22.45 16.32 18.64
N PHE A 187 -21.23 16.27 18.14
CA PHE A 187 -20.14 15.54 18.77
C PHE A 187 -19.28 16.46 19.62
N GLU A 188 -18.77 15.91 20.71
CA GLU A 188 -17.64 16.42 21.49
C GLU A 188 -16.38 15.65 21.13
N VAL A 189 -15.24 16.33 21.14
CA VAL A 189 -13.94 15.73 20.82
C VAL A 189 -13.02 15.99 21.99
N VAL A 190 -12.56 14.92 22.63
CA VAL A 190 -11.61 14.96 23.74
C VAL A 190 -10.27 14.46 23.23
N LYS A 191 -9.21 15.23 23.47
CA LYS A 191 -7.84 14.78 23.21
C LYS A 191 -7.42 13.87 24.37
N ILE A 192 -6.96 12.67 24.05
CA ILE A 192 -6.62 11.62 25.05
C ILE A 192 -5.12 11.26 25.07
N ILE A 193 -4.30 12.04 24.35
CA ILE A 193 -2.83 11.92 24.26
C ILE A 193 -2.17 13.30 24.33
#